data_AF-A0A949ZXD7-F1
#
_entry.id   AF-A0A949ZXD7-F1
#
_cell.length_a   1.000
_cell.length_b   1.000
_cell.length_c   1.000
_cell.angle_alpha   90.00
_cell.angle_beta   90.00
_cell.angle_gamma   90.00
#
_symmetry.space_group_name_H-M   'P 1'
#
loop_
_entity.id
_entity.type
_entity.pdbx_description
1 polymer ?
#
loop_
_entity_poly.entity_id
_entity_poly.type
_entity_poly.pdbx_seq_one_letter_code
_entity_poly.pdbx_strand_id
1 'polypeptide(L)'
;MIAIACLLAIALGLGWMMSRLQVSEDATTFVVAPAIVMVSLGLVLAFYRLRRKFSNQTSYYQPVVLKNTGHRWPADITGLELGFTNSAYASAFAAANEHAVSTGKLKVSVA
;
A
#
# COMPACT_ATOMS: atom_id res chain seq x y z
N MET A 1 -6.31 -1.30 14.22
CA MET A 1 -7.17 -2.38 13.67
C MET A 1 -7.05 -3.69 14.44
N ILE A 2 -5.84 -4.15 14.79
CA ILE A 2 -5.64 -5.41 15.54
C ILE A 2 -6.39 -5.44 16.88
N ALA A 3 -6.35 -4.37 17.67
CA ALA A 3 -7.04 -4.30 18.96
C ALA A 3 -8.57 -4.46 18.85
N ILE A 4 -9.19 -3.88 17.82
CA ILE A 4 -10.65 -3.99 17.58
C ILE A 4 -11.02 -5.42 17.18
N ALA A 5 -10.19 -6.07 16.35
CA ALA A 5 -10.40 -7.46 15.95
C ALA A 5 -10.28 -8.42 17.16
N CYS A 6 -9.31 -8.21 18.04
CA CYS A 6 -9.17 -9.00 19.27
C CYS A 6 -10.39 -8.83 20.20
N LEU A 7 -10.90 -7.60 20.35
CA LEU A 7 -12.03 -7.31 21.24
C LEU A 7 -13.34 -7.93 20.71
N LEU A 8 -13.56 -7.89 19.39
CA LEU A 8 -14.66 -8.59 18.74
C LEU A 8 -14.54 -10.11 18.86
N ALA A 9 -13.35 -10.67 18.70
CA ALA A 9 -13.12 -12.12 18.85
C ALA A 9 -13.42 -12.60 20.29
N ILE A 10 -13.01 -11.82 21.30
CA ILE A 10 -13.30 -12.12 22.71
C ILE A 10 -14.80 -12.01 23.00
N ALA A 11 -15.47 -10.96 22.52
CA ALA A 11 -16.91 -10.78 22.72
C ALA A 11 -17.74 -11.89 22.06
N LEU A 12 -17.37 -12.31 20.84
CA LEU A 12 -18.01 -13.41 20.13
C LEU A 12 -17.72 -14.77 20.80
N GLY A 13 -16.50 -14.99 21.28
CA GLY A 13 -16.13 -16.21 22.01
C GLY A 13 -16.87 -16.37 23.34
N LEU A 14 -17.03 -15.28 24.09
CA LEU A 14 -17.81 -15.26 25.33
C LEU A 14 -19.31 -15.46 25.06
N GLY A 15 -19.85 -14.81 24.03
CA GLY A 15 -21.24 -15.01 23.60
C GLY A 15 -21.52 -16.47 23.18
N TRP A 16 -20.55 -17.11 22.51
CA TRP A 16 -20.62 -18.52 22.13
C TRP A 16 -20.61 -19.48 23.32
N MET A 17 -19.71 -19.25 24.29
CA MET A 17 -19.65 -20.08 25.51
C MET A 17 -20.96 -20.02 26.31
N MET A 18 -21.59 -18.84 26.38
CA MET A 18 -22.86 -18.68 27.08
C MET A 18 -24.04 -19.32 26.32
N SER A 19 -24.05 -19.28 24.99
CA SER A 19 -25.14 -19.86 24.18
C SER A 19 -25.03 -21.38 24.02
N ARG A 20 -23.83 -21.96 24.12
CA ARG A 20 -23.65 -23.43 24.22
C ARG A 20 -24.39 -24.05 25.42
N LEU A 21 -24.70 -23.26 26.44
CA LEU A 21 -25.38 -23.75 27.65
C LEU A 21 -26.91 -23.88 27.48
N GLN A 22 -27.50 -23.36 26.39
CA GLN A 22 -28.96 -23.27 26.25
C GLN A 22 -29.54 -23.76 24.92
N VAL A 23 -28.71 -24.14 23.95
CA VAL A 23 -29.17 -24.47 22.59
C VAL A 23 -29.06 -25.99 22.35
N SER A 24 -30.13 -26.59 21.81
CA SER A 24 -30.11 -28.02 21.46
C SER A 24 -29.09 -28.33 20.36
N GLU A 25 -28.55 -29.55 20.36
CA GLU A 25 -27.56 -29.98 19.36
C GLU A 25 -28.07 -29.84 17.92
N ASP A 26 -29.36 -30.11 17.70
CA ASP A 26 -30.01 -29.97 16.39
C ASP A 26 -30.01 -28.52 15.91
N ALA A 27 -30.39 -27.57 16.77
CA ALA A 27 -30.39 -26.15 16.42
C ALA A 27 -28.95 -25.65 16.14
N THR A 28 -27.97 -26.16 16.89
CA THR A 28 -26.56 -25.81 16.69
C THR A 28 -26.06 -26.28 15.32
N THR A 29 -26.43 -27.50 14.92
CA THR A 29 -25.95 -28.13 13.69
C THR A 29 -26.64 -27.57 12.45
N PHE A 30 -27.96 -27.40 12.50
CA PHE A 30 -28.75 -27.03 11.32
C PHE A 30 -28.95 -25.53 11.15
N VAL A 31 -28.76 -24.72 12.20
CA VAL A 31 -29.01 -23.27 12.15
C VAL A 31 -27.74 -22.48 12.41
N VAL A 32 -27.07 -22.77 13.52
CA VAL A 32 -25.97 -21.92 13.99
C VAL A 32 -24.69 -22.12 13.18
N ALA A 33 -24.30 -23.36 12.90
CA ALA A 33 -23.11 -23.64 12.10
C ALA A 33 -23.19 -23.06 10.66
N PRO A 34 -24.30 -23.23 9.91
CA PRO A 34 -24.47 -22.58 8.61
C PRO A 34 -24.47 -21.05 8.70
N ALA A 35 -25.12 -20.47 9.72
CA ALA A 35 -25.18 -19.02 9.90
C ALA A 35 -23.79 -18.42 10.12
N ILE A 36 -22.93 -19.07 10.92
CA ILE A 36 -21.54 -18.63 11.13
C ILE A 36 -20.77 -18.64 9.82
N VAL A 37 -20.84 -19.74 9.05
CA VAL A 37 -20.14 -19.85 7.76
C VAL A 37 -20.56 -18.72 6.81
N MET A 38 -21.87 -18.46 6.72
CA MET A 38 -22.40 -17.40 5.86
C MET A 38 -21.98 -15.99 6.31
N VAL A 39 -21.99 -15.71 7.61
CA VAL A 39 -21.55 -14.42 8.16
C VAL A 39 -20.04 -14.24 7.97
N SER A 40 -19.24 -15.27 8.23
CA SER A 40 -17.79 -15.24 7.99
C SER A 40 -17.47 -14.99 6.52
N LEU A 41 -18.14 -15.69 5.60
CA LEU A 41 -17.96 -15.48 4.16
C LEU A 41 -18.37 -14.05 3.75
N GLY A 42 -19.51 -13.56 4.26
CA GLY A 42 -19.99 -12.20 4.01
C GLY A 42 -19.01 -11.12 4.48
N LEU A 43 -18.43 -11.30 5.67
CA LEU A 43 -17.41 -10.40 6.21
C LEU A 43 -16.14 -10.38 5.36
N VAL A 44 -15.68 -11.54 4.89
CA VAL A 44 -14.52 -11.64 4.01
C VAL A 44 -14.79 -10.90 2.70
N LEU A 45 -15.93 -11.15 2.06
CA LEU A 45 -16.30 -10.49 0.81
C LEU A 45 -16.47 -8.97 0.99
N ALA A 46 -17.11 -8.54 2.08
CA ALA A 46 -17.24 -7.13 2.42
C ALA A 46 -15.88 -6.48 2.64
N PHE A 47 -14.96 -7.15 3.35
CA PHE A 47 -13.59 -6.68 3.53
C PHE A 47 -12.87 -6.54 2.20
N TYR A 48 -12.95 -7.54 1.31
CA TYR A 48 -12.30 -7.45 -0.01
C TYR A 48 -12.94 -6.40 -0.92
N ARG A 49 -14.23 -6.13 -0.79
CA ARG A 49 -14.90 -5.01 -1.49
C ARG A 49 -14.50 -3.65 -0.94
N LEU A 50 -14.40 -3.52 0.38
CA LEU A 50 -14.02 -2.28 1.07
C LEU A 50 -12.52 -2.01 1.03
N ARG A 51 -11.70 -3.05 0.84
CA ARG A 51 -10.27 -2.92 0.61
C ARG A 51 -10.08 -2.19 -0.71
N ARG A 52 -9.89 -0.87 -0.62
CA ARG A 52 -9.43 -0.02 -1.73
C ARG A 52 -8.30 -0.77 -2.42
N LYS A 53 -8.39 -0.94 -3.75
CA LYS A 53 -7.23 -1.26 -4.56
C LYS A 53 -6.17 -0.24 -4.17
N PHE A 54 -5.12 -0.68 -3.47
CA PHE A 54 -3.96 0.18 -3.23
C PHE A 54 -3.56 0.67 -4.61
N SER A 55 -3.69 1.98 -4.83
CA SER A 55 -3.26 2.60 -6.08
C SER A 55 -1.83 2.14 -6.30
N ASN A 56 -1.59 1.52 -7.46
CA ASN A 56 -0.30 1.16 -8.03
C ASN A 56 0.85 1.49 -7.08
N GLN A 57 1.35 0.48 -6.37
CA GLN A 57 2.58 0.61 -5.62
C GLN A 57 3.65 1.07 -6.63
N THR A 58 3.91 2.38 -6.71
CA THR A 58 4.95 2.97 -7.58
C THR A 58 6.29 2.80 -6.89
N SER A 59 6.61 1.60 -6.42
CA SER A 59 8.00 1.23 -6.19
C SER A 59 8.62 0.97 -7.57
N TYR A 60 8.70 2.01 -8.40
CA TYR A 60 9.67 2.04 -9.47
C TYR A 60 11.02 2.23 -8.80
N TYR A 61 11.62 1.11 -8.37
CA TYR A 61 13.05 1.06 -8.08
C TYR A 61 13.74 1.23 -9.44
N GLN A 62 13.83 2.48 -9.91
CA GLN A 62 14.58 2.77 -11.12
C GLN A 62 15.97 3.23 -10.73
N PRO A 63 17.02 2.56 -11.22
CA PRO A 63 18.37 3.00 -11.00
C PRO A 63 18.56 4.36 -11.68
N VAL A 64 18.82 5.39 -10.87
CA VAL A 64 19.22 6.70 -11.37
C VAL A 64 20.74 6.72 -11.42
N VAL A 65 21.31 6.83 -12.60
CA VAL A 65 22.77 6.93 -12.77
C VAL A 65 23.15 8.40 -12.67
N LEU A 66 23.90 8.75 -11.62
CA LEU A 66 24.50 10.06 -11.46
C LEU A 66 25.62 10.22 -12.50
N LYS A 67 25.43 11.13 -13.45
CA LYS A 67 26.47 11.50 -14.43
C LYS A 67 27.01 12.89 -14.07
N ASN A 68 28.30 13.13 -14.33
CA ASN A 68 28.99 14.40 -14.08
C ASN A 68 29.06 14.86 -12.60
N THR A 69 29.37 13.98 -11.66
CA THR A 69 29.66 14.38 -10.25
C THR A 69 31.08 14.94 -10.06
N GLY A 70 31.69 15.50 -11.10
CA GLY A 70 33.06 16.00 -11.07
C GLY A 70 33.24 17.12 -10.04
N HIS A 71 33.67 16.77 -8.83
CA HIS A 71 33.99 17.72 -7.78
C HIS A 71 35.26 18.47 -8.16
N ARG A 72 35.12 19.73 -8.62
CA ARG A 72 36.20 20.71 -8.57
C ARG A 72 35.87 21.71 -7.49
N TRP A 73 36.68 21.72 -6.43
CA TRP A 73 36.58 22.68 -5.34
C TRP A 73 37.12 24.04 -5.83
N PRO A 74 36.47 25.20 -5.56
CA PRO A 74 35.28 25.42 -4.73
C PRO A 74 34.01 25.02 -5.51
N ALA A 75 33.24 24.10 -4.94
CA ALA A 75 32.21 23.37 -5.66
C ALA A 75 30.91 24.18 -5.81
N ASP A 76 30.83 24.96 -6.87
CA ASP A 76 29.54 25.27 -7.49
C ASP A 76 29.04 23.98 -8.15
N ILE A 77 28.11 23.27 -7.50
CA ILE A 77 27.40 22.13 -8.11
C ILE A 77 26.48 22.70 -9.19
N THR A 78 27.07 23.04 -10.33
CA THR A 78 26.36 23.51 -11.52
C THR A 78 26.13 22.29 -12.42
N GLY A 79 24.87 21.87 -12.53
CA GLY A 79 24.44 20.89 -13.53
C GLY A 79 24.53 19.43 -13.09
N LEU A 80 23.80 19.06 -12.02
CA LEU A 80 23.57 17.66 -11.68
C LEU A 80 22.81 16.98 -12.83
N GLU A 81 23.36 15.95 -13.48
CA GLU A 81 22.65 15.20 -14.53
C GLU A 81 22.13 13.85 -13.99
N LEU A 82 20.82 13.65 -14.08
CA LEU A 82 20.14 12.40 -13.73
C LEU A 82 19.69 11.69 -15.00
N GLY A 83 20.29 10.51 -15.25
CA GLY A 83 19.90 9.62 -16.34
C GLY A 83 18.80 8.66 -15.90
N PHE A 84 17.68 8.67 -16.61
CA PHE A 84 16.55 7.77 -16.39
C PHE A 84 16.42 6.77 -17.55
N THR A 85 16.10 5.52 -17.24
CA THR A 85 15.87 4.48 -18.26
C THR A 85 14.43 4.47 -18.81
N ASN A 86 13.51 5.20 -18.18
CA ASN A 86 12.12 5.30 -18.59
C ASN A 86 11.78 6.76 -18.93
N SER A 87 11.41 7.00 -20.19
CA SER A 87 11.09 8.33 -20.71
C SER A 87 9.88 8.96 -20.03
N ALA A 88 8.82 8.19 -19.75
CA ALA A 88 7.62 8.71 -19.10
C ALA A 88 7.92 9.20 -17.67
N TYR A 89 8.77 8.46 -16.95
CA TYR A 89 9.20 8.88 -15.61
C TYR A 89 10.13 10.09 -15.66
N ALA A 90 11.05 10.14 -16.62
CA ALA A 90 11.92 11.29 -16.85
C ALA A 90 11.10 12.57 -17.08
N SER A 91 10.06 12.50 -17.92
CA SER A 91 9.16 13.63 -18.17
C SER A 91 8.37 14.04 -16.92
N ALA A 92 7.82 13.08 -16.17
CA ALA A 92 7.10 13.38 -14.93
C ALA A 92 8.02 14.00 -13.86
N PHE A 93 9.25 13.51 -13.74
CA PHE A 93 10.25 14.02 -12.82
C PHE A 93 10.72 15.43 -13.22
N ALA A 94 10.96 15.67 -14.51
CA ALA A 94 11.31 16.98 -15.03
C ALA A 94 10.18 18.00 -14.80
N ALA A 95 8.91 17.60 -15.03
CA ALA A 95 7.75 18.46 -14.78
C ALA A 95 7.58 18.78 -13.28
N ALA A 96 7.77 17.80 -12.39
CA ALA A 96 7.70 18.04 -10.95
C ALA A 96 8.84 18.93 -10.41
N ASN A 97 9.97 18.99 -11.11
CA ASN A 97 11.16 19.76 -10.73
C ASN A 97 11.50 20.87 -11.72
N GLU A 98 10.48 21.42 -12.40
CA GLU A 98 10.65 22.37 -13.51
C GLU A 98 11.56 23.55 -13.15
N HIS A 99 11.42 24.10 -11.94
CA HIS A 99 12.26 25.20 -11.45
C HIS A 99 13.76 24.84 -11.38
N ALA A 100 14.09 23.61 -10.96
CA ALA A 100 15.48 23.17 -10.89
C ALA A 100 16.07 22.91 -12.29
N VAL A 101 15.23 22.45 -13.22
CA VAL A 101 15.59 22.23 -14.62
C VAL A 101 15.78 23.56 -15.36
N SER A 102 14.86 24.50 -15.19
CA SER A 102 14.90 25.81 -15.86
C SER A 102 16.04 26.70 -15.37
N THR A 103 16.43 26.58 -14.11
CA THR A 103 17.60 27.28 -13.54
C THR A 103 18.94 26.59 -13.85
N GLY A 104 18.93 25.51 -14.63
CA GLY A 104 20.15 24.79 -15.04
C GLY A 104 20.87 24.05 -13.92
N LYS A 105 20.27 23.97 -12.73
CA LYS A 105 20.83 23.25 -11.57
C LYS A 105 20.72 21.74 -11.74
N LEU A 106 19.72 21.29 -12.50
CA LEU A 106 19.39 19.89 -12.74
C LEU A 106 19.19 19.65 -14.23
N LYS A 107 19.84 18.63 -14.77
CA LYS A 107 19.63 18.14 -16.14
C LYS A 107 19.06 16.73 -16.08
N VAL A 108 18.00 16.49 -16.83
CA VAL A 108 17.34 15.17 -16.92
C VAL A 108 17.63 14.60 -18.30
N SER A 109 18.21 13.40 -18.36
CA SER A 109 18.47 12.70 -19.62
C SER A 109 17.80 11.33 -19.62
N VAL A 110 17.42 10.86 -20.81
CA VAL A 110 16.96 9.49 -21.03
C VAL A 110 18.17 8.70 -21.54
N ALA A 111 18.53 7.62 -20.85
CA ALA A 111 19.66 6.77 -21.20
C ALA A 111 19.35 5.86 -22.40
#